data_AF-A0A4V3MBY1-F1
#
_entry.id   AF-A0A4V3MBY1-F1
#
_cell.length_a   1.000
_cell.length_b   1.000
_cell.length_c   1.000
_cell.angle_alpha   90.00
_cell.angle_beta   90.00
_cell.angle_gamma   90.00
#
_symmetry.space_group_name_H-M   'P 1'
#
loop_
_entity.id
_entity.type
_entity.pdbx_description
1 polymer ?
#
loop_
_entity_poly.entity_id
_entity_poly.type
_entity_poly.pdbx_seq_one_letter_code
_entity_poly.pdbx_strand_id
1 'polypeptide(L)' 'MLRQRFNRTCLSPLDLAVCERVFNQLCADEQLDPLDPKAEILAAMVVAVFRNAHTSERELLEAVRSLRQKVTG' A
#
# COMPACT_ATOMS: atom_id res chain seq x y z
N MET A 1 -25.86 -22.79 -6.97
CA MET A 1 -24.67 -22.09 -7.47
C MET A 1 -24.41 -20.88 -6.58
N LEU A 2 -23.65 -21.05 -5.51
CA LEU A 2 -23.39 -19.98 -4.54
C LEU A 2 -22.29 -19.08 -5.08
N ARG A 3 -22.67 -17.81 -5.29
CA ARG A 3 -21.81 -16.67 -5.55
C ARG A 3 -20.58 -16.71 -4.65
N GLN A 4 -19.45 -17.19 -5.17
CA GLN A 4 -18.14 -16.99 -4.57
C GLN A 4 -17.76 -15.51 -4.75
N ARG A 5 -18.38 -14.66 -3.91
CA ARG A 5 -17.74 -13.41 -3.49
C ARG A 5 -16.52 -13.83 -2.68
N PHE A 6 -15.42 -14.12 -3.37
CA PHE A 6 -14.13 -14.26 -2.72
C PHE A 6 -13.92 -13.01 -1.87
N ASN A 7 -13.84 -13.26 -0.58
CA ASN A 7 -13.31 -12.41 0.47
C ASN A 7 -12.43 -11.29 -0.10
N ARG A 8 -13.00 -10.08 -0.25
CA ARG A 8 -12.30 -8.88 -0.73
C ARG A 8 -11.24 -8.36 0.27
N THR A 9 -10.88 -9.15 1.29
CA THR A 9 -10.15 -8.76 2.49
C THR A 9 -8.82 -9.49 2.67
N CYS A 10 -8.45 -10.45 1.82
CA CYS A 10 -7.22 -11.21 2.00
C CYS A 10 -6.27 -10.94 0.84
N LEU A 11 -5.29 -10.07 1.06
CA LEU A 11 -4.05 -10.07 0.26
C LEU A 11 -3.44 -11.47 0.39
N SER A 12 -2.97 -12.06 -0.72
CA SER A 12 -2.17 -13.29 -0.60
C SER A 12 -0.92 -12.96 0.21
N PRO A 13 -0.31 -13.93 0.91
CA PRO A 13 0.94 -13.67 1.65
C PRO A 13 2.04 -13.08 0.74
N LEU A 14 2.02 -13.40 -0.55
CA LEU A 14 2.89 -12.79 -1.55
C LEU A 14 2.59 -11.30 -1.79
N ASP A 15 1.31 -10.94 -1.94
CA ASP A 15 0.86 -9.56 -2.13
C ASP A 15 1.12 -8.71 -0.87
N LEU A 16 0.92 -9.30 0.31
CA LEU A 16 1.21 -8.66 1.59
C LEU A 16 2.70 -8.35 1.72
N ALA A 17 3.58 -9.29 1.35
CA ALA A 17 5.02 -9.07 1.37
C ALA A 17 5.45 -7.93 0.42
N VAL A 18 4.79 -7.79 -0.73
CA VAL A 18 5.02 -6.65 -1.64
C VAL A 18 4.56 -5.35 -1.00
N CYS A 19 3.37 -5.32 -0.40
CA CYS A 19 2.85 -4.14 0.31
C CYS A 19 3.76 -3.71 1.46
N GLU A 20 4.24 -4.67 2.28
CA GLU A 20 5.16 -4.41 3.39
C GLU A 20 6.51 -3.86 2.92
N ARG A 21 7.06 -4.36 1.80
CA ARG A 21 8.32 -3.82 1.25
C ARG A 21 8.16 -2.39 0.77
N VAL A 22 7.09 -2.11 0.02
CA VAL A 22 6.79 -0.75 -0.44
C VAL A 22 6.58 0.17 0.74
N PHE A 23 5.84 -0.27 1.75
CA PHE A 23 5.60 0.48 2.97
C PHE A 23 6.90 0.81 3.72
N ASN A 24 7.74 -0.19 3.99
CA ASN A 24 9.04 0.03 4.66
C ASN A 24 9.93 0.98 3.86
N GLN A 25 9.92 0.89 2.52
CA GLN A 25 10.70 1.77 1.67
C GLN A 25 10.17 3.21 1.71
N LEU A 26 8.85 3.42 1.76
CA LEU A 26 8.26 4.75 1.95
C LEU A 26 8.55 5.33 3.34
N CYS A 27 8.47 4.53 4.38
CA CYS A 27 8.86 4.93 5.73
C CYS A 27 10.34 5.34 5.77
N ALA A 28 11.23 4.56 5.16
CA ALA A 28 12.65 4.89 5.09
C ALA A 28 12.92 6.17 4.29
N ASP A 29 12.22 6.37 3.18
CA ASP A 29 12.34 7.57 2.33
C ASP A 29 11.92 8.85 3.05
N GLU A 30 10.87 8.76 3.88
CA GLU A 30 10.35 9.86 4.68
C GLU A 30 11.02 10.00 6.05
N GLN A 31 11.90 9.07 6.42
CA GLN A 31 12.40 8.90 7.79
C GLN A 31 11.25 8.87 8.81
N LEU A 32 10.15 8.24 8.42
CA LEU A 32 8.95 8.07 9.23
C LEU A 32 9.08 6.84 10.11
N ASP A 33 8.76 7.01 11.38
CA ASP A 33 8.67 5.91 12.31
C ASP A 33 7.45 5.04 11.94
N PRO A 34 7.58 3.70 11.87
CA PRO A 34 6.45 2.81 11.56
C PRO A 34 5.33 2.87 12.60
N LEU A 35 5.59 3.44 13.79
CA LEU A 35 4.59 3.73 14.82
C LEU A 35 3.91 5.10 14.67
N ASP A 36 4.35 5.94 13.72
CA ASP A 36 3.78 7.26 13.50
C ASP A 36 2.40 7.14 12.81
N PRO A 37 1.42 7.98 13.18
CA PRO A 37 0.11 8.00 12.50
C PRO A 37 0.22 8.26 10.99
N LYS A 38 1.27 8.95 10.51
CA LYS A 38 1.53 9.09 9.07
C LYS A 38 1.91 7.77 8.42
N ALA A 39 2.58 6.88 9.13
CA ALA A 39 2.89 5.54 8.66
C ALA A 39 1.61 4.70 8.53
N GLU A 40 0.67 4.81 9.47
CA GLU A 40 -0.64 4.15 9.32
C GLU A 40 -1.37 4.62 8.04
N ILE A 41 -1.33 5.92 7.74
CA ILE A 41 -1.91 6.48 6.52
C ILE A 41 -1.21 5.92 5.26
N LEU A 42 0.13 5.84 5.28
CA LEU A 42 0.90 5.24 4.17
C LEU A 42 0.52 3.78 3.95
N ALA A 43 0.41 2.98 5.02
CA ALA A 43 0.00 1.58 4.93
C ALA A 43 -1.40 1.43 4.30
N ALA A 44 -2.35 2.26 4.73
CA ALA A 44 -3.69 2.29 4.15
C ALA A 44 -3.68 2.66 2.66
N MET A 45 -2.87 3.65 2.26
CA MET A 45 -2.71 4.06 0.86
C MET A 45 -2.09 2.97 0.01
N VAL A 46 -1.04 2.29 0.50
CA VAL A 46 -0.39 1.16 -0.21
C VAL A 46 -1.43 0.07 -0.49
N VAL A 47 -2.19 -0.34 0.52
CA VAL A 47 -3.22 -1.38 0.35
C VAL A 47 -4.34 -0.91 -0.58
N ALA A 48 -4.77 0.35 -0.49
CA ALA A 48 -5.83 0.89 -1.35
C ALA A 48 -5.41 0.96 -2.82
N VAL A 49 -4.19 1.45 -3.10
CA VAL A 49 -3.64 1.53 -4.47
C VAL A 49 -3.43 0.15 -5.04
N PHE A 50 -2.83 -0.77 -4.26
CA PHE A 50 -2.58 -2.14 -4.69
C PHE A 50 -3.88 -2.85 -5.07
N ARG A 51 -4.93 -2.72 -4.25
CA ARG A 51 -6.24 -3.32 -4.53
C ARG A 51 -6.96 -2.71 -5.72
N ASN A 52 -6.70 -1.44 -6.03
CA ASN A 52 -7.37 -0.75 -7.12
C ASN A 52 -6.71 -1.02 -8.48
N ALA A 53 -5.38 -1.19 -8.52
CA ALA A 53 -4.63 -1.25 -9.77
C ALA A 53 -3.83 -2.55 -9.99
N HIS A 54 -3.67 -3.41 -8.97
CA HIS A 54 -2.87 -4.66 -9.03
C HIS A 54 -1.53 -4.46 -9.76
N THR A 55 -0.75 -3.47 -9.31
CA THR A 55 0.50 -3.06 -9.97
C THR A 55 1.75 -3.64 -9.28
N SER A 56 2.85 -3.74 -10.02
CA SER A 56 4.16 -4.21 -9.53
C SER A 56 4.71 -3.33 -8.39
N GLU A 57 5.62 -3.86 -7.56
CA GLU A 57 6.23 -3.16 -6.41
C GLU A 57 6.69 -1.72 -6.71
N ARG A 58 7.40 -1.52 -7.83
CA ARG A 58 7.86 -0.19 -8.27
C ARG A 58 6.72 0.76 -8.63
N GLU A 59 5.76 0.27 -9.39
CA GLU A 59 4.59 1.05 -9.82
C GLU A 59 3.72 1.42 -8.62
N LEU A 60 3.57 0.50 -7.66
CA LEU A 60 2.88 0.75 -6.40
C LEU A 60 3.58 1.85 -5.60
N LEU A 61 4.91 1.80 -5.48
CA LEU A 61 5.68 2.81 -4.77
C LEU A 61 5.56 4.20 -5.42
N GLU A 62 5.70 4.29 -6.74
CA GLU A 62 5.56 5.55 -7.50
C GLU A 62 4.14 6.12 -7.39
N ALA A 63 3.11 5.27 -7.47
CA ALA A 63 1.72 5.67 -7.35
C ALA A 63 1.39 6.20 -5.94
N VAL A 64 1.87 5.53 -4.90
CA VAL A 64 1.67 5.96 -3.50
C VAL A 64 2.42 7.26 -3.22
N ARG A 65 3.65 7.40 -3.71
CA ARG A 65 4.44 8.64 -3.60
C ARG A 65 3.75 9.82 -4.31
N SER A 66 3.26 9.58 -5.52
CA SER A 66 2.49 10.57 -6.30
C SER A 66 1.18 10.95 -5.60
N LEU A 67 0.48 9.99 -5.01
CA LEU A 67 -0.74 10.24 -4.23
C LEU A 67 -0.43 11.07 -2.98
N ARG A 68 0.66 10.75 -2.26
CA ARG A 68 1.07 11.50 -1.06
C ARG A 68 1.43 12.94 -1.38
N GLN A 69 2.14 13.18 -2.48
CA GLN A 69 2.44 14.53 -2.96
C GLN A 69 1.17 15.32 -3.26
N LYS A 70 0.13 14.69 -3.83
CA LYS A 70 -1.17 15.34 -4.06
C LYS A 70 -1.95 15.65 -2.78
N VAL A 71 -1.79 14.83 -1.73
CA VAL A 71 -2.47 15.03 -0.44
C VAL A 71 -1.76 16.09 0.42
N THR A 72 -0.45 16.26 0.23
CA THR A 72 0.38 17.19 1.02
C THR A 72 0.62 18.54 0.31
N GLY A 73 0.26 18.65 -0.97
CA GLY A 73 0.41 19.85 -1.80
C GLY A 73 -0.79 20.79 -1.76
#